data_AF-A0A2P6PB39-F1
#
_entry.id   AF-A0A2P6PB39-F1
#
_cell.length_a   1.000
_cell.length_b   1.000
_cell.length_c   1.000
_cell.angle_alpha   90.00
_cell.angle_beta   90.00
_cell.angle_gamma   90.00
#
_symmetry.space_group_name_H-M   'P 1'
#
loop_
_entity.id
_entity.type
_entity.pdbx_description
1 polymer ?
#
loop_
_entity_poly.entity_id
_entity_poly.type
_entity_poly.pdbx_seq_one_letter_code
_entity_poly.pdbx_strand_id
1 'polypeptide(L)'
;MILHLLLLQIVLLTLTIFYFFCASLAQMSKFYSLIWNEMASSKKTTAEEFCLEPFVFVPYESSFRHEDVVSGTFLSLEEVYWDDSTFFVDQIKEIHHQCNSTVGNHGGPINRILSNFYPALHEFFVDICGVFQVFRKWADGLQSGMSAEDIVYLKDSLTRMECTVLPTVQDKWVSLHPSYGLLCWCDDKKLKKQFMHMDGLDFLYSGGLSNDDEETLSAKMSVLMRNLGIPALSKVVTREAMFNGPTESSFKAALLDWALPYAQRFLHSLHPDKYSQLKQSGFDILNRLRVVEVKKLSYRNVIKIAGSESKKQIECSCVLQV
;
A
#
# COMPACT_ATOMS: atom_id res chain seq x y z
N MET A 1 30.15 -13.81 -3.85
CA MET A 1 28.78 -13.34 -3.55
C MET A 1 27.98 -14.39 -2.78
N ILE A 2 27.59 -15.53 -3.37
CA ILE A 2 26.80 -16.58 -2.67
C ILE A 2 27.49 -17.10 -1.39
N LEU A 3 28.80 -17.37 -1.42
CA LEU A 3 29.55 -17.87 -0.26
C LEU A 3 29.62 -16.85 0.89
N HIS A 4 29.64 -15.55 0.59
CA HIS A 4 29.72 -14.47 1.59
C HIS A 4 28.35 -14.22 2.25
N LEU A 5 27.25 -14.33 1.49
CA LEU A 5 25.89 -14.27 2.04
C LEU A 5 25.55 -15.50 2.87
N LEU A 6 25.96 -16.71 2.44
CA LEU A 6 25.85 -17.92 3.26
C LEU A 6 26.64 -17.76 4.57
N LEU A 7 27.82 -17.13 4.52
CA LEU A 7 28.58 -16.81 5.72
C LEU A 7 27.83 -15.82 6.63
N LEU A 8 27.22 -14.78 6.07
CA LEU A 8 26.40 -13.80 6.80
C LEU A 8 25.17 -14.44 7.43
N GLN A 9 24.48 -15.32 6.71
CA GLN A 9 23.31 -16.05 7.19
C GLN A 9 23.69 -17.08 8.25
N ILE A 10 24.83 -17.78 8.09
CA ILE A 10 25.41 -18.65 9.13
C ILE A 10 25.80 -17.82 10.36
N VAL A 11 26.41 -16.65 10.18
CA VAL A 11 26.74 -15.75 11.29
C VAL A 11 25.45 -15.31 12.00
N LEU A 12 24.43 -14.86 11.30
CA LEU A 12 23.14 -14.50 11.87
C LEU A 12 22.44 -15.65 12.59
N LEU A 13 22.38 -16.84 11.99
CA LEU A 13 21.89 -18.07 12.62
C LEU A 13 22.69 -18.40 13.88
N THR A 14 24.02 -18.26 13.86
CA THR A 14 24.83 -18.48 15.07
C THR A 14 24.56 -17.41 16.13
N LEU A 15 24.33 -16.15 15.74
CA LEU A 15 24.08 -15.04 16.67
C LEU A 15 22.67 -15.10 17.30
N THR A 16 21.66 -15.61 16.59
CA THR A 16 20.30 -15.80 17.12
C THR A 16 20.14 -17.03 18.01
N ILE A 17 21.02 -18.03 17.86
CA ILE A 17 21.06 -19.22 18.75
C ILE A 17 21.61 -18.88 20.14
N PHE A 18 22.43 -17.82 20.27
CA PHE A 18 22.90 -17.35 21.58
C PHE A 18 21.82 -16.48 22.24
N TYR A 19 21.13 -17.05 23.23
CA TYR A 19 20.12 -16.38 24.09
C TYR A 19 20.65 -15.14 24.87
N PHE A 20 21.95 -14.87 24.80
CA PHE A 20 22.61 -13.69 25.37
C PHE A 20 23.62 -13.17 24.35
N PHE A 21 23.26 -12.11 23.62
CA PHE A 21 24.15 -11.46 22.66
C PHE A 21 24.57 -10.09 23.19
N CYS A 22 25.87 -9.82 23.13
CA CYS A 22 26.45 -8.54 23.54
C CYS A 22 27.19 -7.90 22.38
N ALA A 23 26.80 -6.67 22.03
CA ALA A 23 27.45 -5.88 21.00
C ALA A 23 27.28 -4.39 21.29
N SER A 24 28.17 -3.56 20.75
CA SER A 24 27.97 -2.11 20.69
C SER A 24 27.13 -1.73 19.48
N LEU A 25 26.39 -0.61 19.57
CA LEU A 25 25.66 -0.08 18.43
C LEU A 25 26.59 0.32 17.29
N ALA A 26 27.82 0.75 17.57
CA ALA A 26 28.82 1.05 16.55
C ALA A 26 29.21 -0.21 15.74
N GLN A 27 29.34 -1.37 16.40
CA GLN A 27 29.59 -2.64 15.73
C GLN A 27 28.39 -3.07 14.88
N MET A 28 27.17 -2.99 15.43
CA MET A 28 25.96 -3.36 14.71
C MET A 28 25.67 -2.41 13.53
N SER A 29 25.93 -1.11 13.68
CA SER A 29 25.78 -0.14 12.59
C SER A 29 26.71 -0.47 11.43
N LYS A 30 27.99 -0.80 11.71
CA LYS A 30 28.93 -1.24 10.68
C LYS A 30 28.48 -2.53 10.00
N PHE A 31 27.96 -3.48 10.78
CA PHE A 31 27.41 -4.72 10.26
C PHE A 31 26.24 -4.47 9.29
N TYR A 32 25.29 -3.63 9.66
CA TYR A 32 24.17 -3.25 8.80
C TYR A 32 24.60 -2.47 7.56
N SER A 33 25.58 -1.57 7.67
CA SER A 33 26.15 -0.89 6.50
C SER A 33 26.86 -1.86 5.54
N LEU A 34 27.53 -2.90 6.06
CA LEU A 34 28.13 -3.95 5.23
C LEU A 34 27.06 -4.74 4.48
N ILE A 35 25.98 -5.12 5.18
CA ILE A 35 24.82 -5.79 4.58
C ILE A 35 24.20 -4.92 3.48
N TRP A 36 23.97 -3.63 3.78
CA TRP A 36 23.44 -2.65 2.83
C TRP A 36 24.27 -2.59 1.54
N ASN A 37 25.60 -2.44 1.67
CA ASN A 37 26.51 -2.34 0.54
C ASN A 37 26.53 -3.62 -0.30
N GLU A 38 26.48 -4.78 0.34
CA GLU A 38 26.40 -6.07 -0.35
C GLU A 38 25.06 -6.25 -1.06
N MET A 39 23.94 -5.85 -0.44
CA MET A 39 22.61 -5.89 -1.06
C MET A 39 22.46 -4.91 -2.23
N ALA A 40 23.14 -3.77 -2.20
CA ALA A 40 23.21 -2.86 -3.34
C ALA A 40 23.97 -3.45 -4.54
N SER A 41 24.90 -4.39 -4.29
CA SER A 41 25.70 -5.04 -5.34
C SER A 41 25.09 -6.36 -5.87
N SER A 42 24.30 -7.05 -5.05
CA SER A 42 23.58 -8.28 -5.37
C SER A 42 22.20 -7.98 -5.96
N LYS A 43 21.84 -8.59 -7.10
CA LYS A 43 20.52 -8.39 -7.71
C LYS A 43 19.39 -8.91 -6.80
N LYS A 44 18.70 -7.99 -6.12
CA LYS A 44 17.33 -7.96 -5.52
C LYS A 44 16.77 -9.18 -4.77
N THR A 45 16.99 -10.42 -5.19
CA THR A 45 16.37 -11.66 -4.65
C THR A 45 16.82 -12.00 -3.22
N THR A 46 17.87 -11.36 -2.71
CA THR A 46 18.52 -11.71 -1.43
C THR A 46 18.09 -10.88 -0.24
N ALA A 47 17.45 -9.72 -0.46
CA ALA A 47 16.93 -8.88 0.62
C ALA A 47 15.68 -9.51 1.27
N GLU A 48 14.85 -10.19 0.48
CA GLU A 48 13.59 -10.78 0.91
C GLU A 48 13.79 -11.98 1.85
N GLU A 49 14.74 -12.89 1.56
CA GLU A 49 15.06 -14.02 2.45
C GLU A 49 15.77 -13.57 3.75
N PHE A 50 16.62 -12.55 3.65
CA PHE A 50 17.37 -12.02 4.79
C PHE A 50 16.47 -11.37 5.84
N CYS A 51 15.38 -10.74 5.39
CA CYS A 51 14.47 -9.97 6.23
C CYS A 51 13.44 -10.83 7.00
N LEU A 52 13.42 -12.15 6.81
CA LEU A 52 12.45 -13.06 7.44
C LEU A 52 12.87 -13.53 8.83
N GLU A 53 14.17 -13.55 9.14
CA GLU A 53 14.70 -13.98 10.42
C GLU A 53 14.94 -12.80 11.38
N PRO A 54 14.95 -13.01 12.71
CA PRO A 54 15.37 -11.98 13.66
C PRO A 54 16.81 -11.54 13.40
N PHE A 55 17.00 -10.29 12.97
CA PHE A 55 18.34 -9.75 12.65
C PHE A 55 18.58 -8.34 13.18
N VAL A 56 17.55 -7.69 13.74
CA VAL A 56 17.66 -6.33 14.28
C VAL A 56 18.05 -6.38 15.75
N PHE A 57 19.28 -6.01 16.08
CA PHE A 57 19.76 -5.99 17.45
C PHE A 57 19.16 -4.81 18.19
N VAL A 58 18.52 -5.10 19.32
CA VAL A 58 17.92 -4.12 20.22
C VAL A 58 18.48 -4.33 21.63
N PRO A 59 19.21 -3.34 22.16
CA PRO A 59 19.69 -3.35 23.54
C PRO A 59 18.54 -3.38 24.57
N TYR A 60 18.75 -4.04 25.70
CA TYR A 60 17.77 -4.02 26.79
C TYR A 60 17.72 -2.67 27.52
N GLU A 61 18.85 -1.96 27.56
CA GLU A 61 18.98 -0.65 28.18
C GLU A 61 19.04 0.42 27.11
N SER A 62 18.53 1.62 27.41
CA SER A 62 18.47 2.75 26.45
C SER A 62 19.50 3.85 26.75
N SER A 63 20.27 3.73 27.82
CA SER A 63 21.20 4.76 28.30
C SER A 63 22.64 4.25 28.34
N PHE A 64 23.29 4.28 27.17
CA PHE A 64 24.67 3.83 26.99
C PHE A 64 25.30 4.58 25.80
N ARG A 65 26.63 4.65 25.72
CA ARG A 65 27.33 5.27 24.60
C ARG A 65 27.36 4.33 23.41
N HIS A 66 27.49 4.86 22.19
CA HIS A 66 27.40 4.07 20.96
C HIS A 66 28.49 2.97 20.88
N GLU A 67 29.61 3.18 21.57
CA GLU A 67 30.76 2.29 21.67
C GLU A 67 30.65 1.25 22.79
N ASP A 68 29.72 1.44 23.74
CA ASP A 68 29.59 0.55 24.90
C ASP A 68 29.02 -0.80 24.44
N VAL A 69 29.66 -1.89 24.88
CA VAL A 69 29.17 -3.24 24.62
C VAL A 69 28.00 -3.51 25.57
N VAL A 70 26.82 -3.66 25.01
CA VAL A 70 25.57 -3.85 25.76
C VAL A 70 24.93 -5.18 25.43
N SER A 71 24.24 -5.76 26.41
CA SER A 71 23.40 -6.94 26.19
C SER A 71 22.09 -6.53 25.52
N GLY A 72 21.64 -7.35 24.59
CA GLY A 72 20.38 -7.15 23.91
C GLY A 72 19.89 -8.42 23.24
N THR A 73 18.83 -8.26 22.47
CA THR A 73 18.21 -9.35 21.72
C THR A 73 18.13 -8.99 20.25
N PHE A 74 18.12 -10.01 19.39
CA PHE A 74 17.71 -9.84 18.01
C PHE A 74 16.20 -9.93 17.91
N LEU A 75 15.62 -8.95 17.23
CA LEU A 75 14.21 -8.87 16.92
C LEU A 75 14.03 -9.00 15.40
N SER A 76 12.89 -9.56 15.00
CA SER A 76 12.46 -9.51 13.61
C SER A 76 12.14 -8.07 13.21
N LEU A 77 12.18 -7.77 11.90
CA LEU A 77 11.61 -6.52 11.37
C LEU A 77 10.14 -6.34 11.76
N GLU A 78 9.47 -7.44 12.11
CA GLU A 78 8.11 -7.40 12.59
C GLU A 78 7.97 -6.89 14.04
N GLU A 79 9.06 -6.78 14.77
CA GLU A 79 9.02 -6.43 16.19
C GLU A 79 9.52 -5.01 16.50
N VAL A 80 10.05 -4.32 15.48
CA VAL A 80 10.68 -2.99 15.58
C VAL A 80 10.04 -1.98 14.62
N TYR A 81 10.20 -0.69 14.90
CA TYR A 81 9.72 0.41 14.04
C TYR A 81 10.71 1.58 14.07
N TRP A 82 10.72 2.40 13.02
CA TRP A 82 11.73 3.46 12.89
C TRP A 82 11.55 4.56 13.94
N ASP A 83 10.38 5.18 13.99
CA ASP A 83 10.06 6.23 14.94
C ASP A 83 8.58 6.11 15.35
N ASP A 84 8.22 6.47 16.58
CA ASP A 84 6.82 6.64 17.00
C ASP A 84 6.57 8.09 17.37
N SER A 85 6.46 8.93 16.33
CA SER A 85 6.09 10.33 16.47
C SER A 85 4.64 10.53 16.93
N THR A 86 3.86 9.45 17.04
CA THR A 86 2.41 9.47 17.30
C THR A 86 1.99 8.88 18.66
N PHE A 87 2.91 8.20 19.36
CA PHE A 87 2.62 7.35 20.53
C PHE A 87 1.52 6.31 20.30
N PHE A 88 1.24 5.95 19.04
CA PHE A 88 0.08 5.13 18.66
C PHE A 88 0.31 3.65 18.98
N VAL A 89 1.54 3.17 18.77
CA VAL A 89 1.90 1.79 19.07
C VAL A 89 1.93 1.57 20.59
N ASP A 90 2.39 2.57 21.33
CA ASP A 90 2.37 2.55 22.80
C ASP A 90 0.94 2.60 23.35
N GLN A 91 0.04 3.42 22.78
CA GLN A 91 -1.39 3.45 23.18
C GLN A 91 -2.10 2.12 22.91
N ILE A 92 -1.89 1.48 21.75
CA ILE A 92 -2.51 0.19 21.44
C ILE A 92 -2.01 -0.90 22.40
N LYS A 93 -0.70 -0.90 22.72
CA LYS A 93 -0.10 -1.87 23.64
C LYS A 93 -0.51 -1.64 25.09
N GLU A 94 -0.64 -0.38 25.51
CA GLU A 94 -1.09 -0.02 26.87
C GLU A 94 -2.55 -0.43 27.10
N ILE A 95 -3.42 -0.25 26.10
CA ILE A 95 -4.81 -0.74 26.14
C ILE A 95 -4.86 -2.27 26.16
N HIS A 96 -4.02 -2.94 25.37
CA HIS A 96 -3.97 -4.41 25.34
C HIS A 96 -3.38 -5.01 26.64
N HIS A 97 -2.46 -4.31 27.30
CA HIS A 97 -1.88 -4.70 28.59
C HIS A 97 -2.86 -4.48 29.75
N GLN A 98 -3.72 -3.45 29.68
CA GLN A 98 -4.78 -3.24 30.68
C GLN A 98 -5.82 -4.37 30.70
N CYS A 99 -6.02 -5.06 29.57
CA CYS A 99 -6.95 -6.19 29.48
C CYS A 99 -6.38 -7.54 29.98
N ASN A 100 -5.06 -7.71 30.03
CA ASN A 100 -4.41 -9.02 30.26
C ASN A 100 -3.39 -9.06 31.41
N SER A 101 -3.57 -8.26 32.46
CA SER A 101 -2.70 -8.34 33.64
C SER A 101 -3.05 -9.56 34.51
N THR A 102 -2.48 -10.74 34.21
CA THR A 102 -2.05 -11.66 35.27
C THR A 102 -0.74 -12.36 34.87
N VAL A 103 0.20 -12.33 35.82
CA VAL A 103 1.50 -13.04 35.86
C VAL A 103 2.67 -12.31 35.19
N GLY A 104 3.65 -11.99 36.02
CA GLY A 104 4.71 -11.04 35.76
C GLY A 104 5.89 -11.57 34.95
N ASN A 105 6.69 -10.63 34.47
CA ASN A 105 8.08 -10.84 34.12
C ASN A 105 8.87 -9.55 34.40
N HIS A 106 9.98 -9.70 35.13
CA HIS A 106 10.88 -8.62 35.53
C HIS A 106 11.79 -8.17 34.38
N GLY A 107 11.22 -7.46 33.41
CA GLY A 107 11.96 -6.74 32.38
C GLY A 107 11.13 -5.54 31.95
N GLY A 108 11.68 -4.33 32.04
CA GLY A 108 11.01 -3.15 31.50
C GLY A 108 10.68 -3.31 30.01
N PRO A 109 9.76 -2.51 29.46
CA PRO A 109 9.42 -2.61 28.05
C PRO A 109 10.67 -2.40 27.17
N ILE A 110 11.00 -3.40 26.35
CA ILE A 110 12.08 -3.31 25.36
C ILE A 110 11.76 -2.15 24.41
N ASN A 111 12.68 -1.18 24.31
CA ASN A 111 12.55 -0.04 23.41
C ASN A 111 12.70 -0.52 21.96
N ARG A 112 11.64 -0.42 21.16
CA ARG A 112 11.56 -0.96 19.79
C ARG A 112 11.77 0.11 18.71
N ILE A 113 12.16 1.32 19.11
CA ILE A 113 12.29 2.50 18.25
C ILE A 113 13.71 2.57 17.69
N LEU A 114 13.88 2.25 16.40
CA LEU A 114 15.20 2.14 15.78
C LEU A 114 15.92 3.49 15.62
N SER A 115 15.19 4.60 15.52
CA SER A 115 15.76 5.95 15.44
C SER A 115 16.64 6.27 16.67
N ASN A 116 16.33 5.69 17.83
CA ASN A 116 17.13 5.84 19.05
C ASN A 116 18.49 5.15 18.97
N PHE A 117 18.62 4.11 18.15
CA PHE A 117 19.78 3.22 18.12
C PHE A 117 20.62 3.40 16.85
N TYR A 118 19.96 3.57 15.71
CA TYR A 118 20.56 3.53 14.38
C TYR A 118 20.16 4.72 13.50
N PRO A 119 20.24 5.98 13.97
CA PRO A 119 19.69 7.15 13.26
C PRO A 119 20.25 7.34 11.83
N ALA A 120 21.49 6.91 11.58
CA ALA A 120 22.13 6.99 10.26
C ALA A 120 21.69 5.90 9.26
N LEU A 121 20.85 4.94 9.69
CA LEU A 121 20.41 3.78 8.89
C LEU A 121 18.92 3.85 8.53
N HIS A 122 18.34 5.05 8.46
CA HIS A 122 16.94 5.26 8.07
C HIS A 122 16.63 4.62 6.73
N GLU A 123 17.41 4.97 5.71
CA GLU A 123 17.25 4.46 4.34
C GLU A 123 17.32 2.91 4.32
N PHE A 124 18.15 2.34 5.19
CA PHE A 124 18.24 0.89 5.33
C PHE A 124 16.98 0.26 5.90
N PHE A 125 16.61 0.65 7.12
CA PHE A 125 15.52 0.00 7.82
C PHE A 125 14.14 0.38 7.28
N VAL A 126 13.97 1.56 6.70
CA VAL A 126 12.67 2.05 6.21
C VAL A 126 12.48 1.74 4.73
N ASP A 127 13.44 2.10 3.88
CA ASP A 127 13.24 2.05 2.43
C ASP A 127 13.48 0.67 1.85
N ILE A 128 14.43 -0.09 2.40
CA ILE A 128 14.67 -1.48 1.98
C ILE A 128 13.88 -2.47 2.84
N CYS A 129 13.77 -2.24 4.15
CA CYS A 129 13.20 -3.24 5.05
C CYS A 129 11.74 -2.97 5.51
N GLY A 130 11.25 -1.72 5.52
CA GLY A 130 10.21 -1.31 6.47
C GLY A 130 8.80 -0.99 5.92
N VAL A 131 8.68 -0.20 4.84
CA VAL A 131 7.33 0.24 4.38
C VAL A 131 6.45 -0.94 3.97
N PHE A 132 7.07 -1.95 3.38
CA PHE A 132 6.37 -3.10 2.85
C PHE A 132 5.81 -4.04 3.95
N GLN A 133 6.54 -4.16 5.06
CA GLN A 133 6.19 -5.09 6.14
C GLN A 133 5.00 -4.60 6.98
N VAL A 134 4.85 -3.28 7.17
CA VAL A 134 3.71 -2.70 7.90
C VAL A 134 2.40 -3.00 7.18
N PHE A 135 2.35 -2.76 5.87
CA PHE A 135 1.17 -3.05 5.08
C PHE A 135 0.88 -4.53 4.94
N ARG A 136 1.93 -5.37 4.84
CA ARG A 136 1.78 -6.84 4.86
C ARG A 136 1.13 -7.30 6.17
N LYS A 137 1.59 -6.82 7.33
CA LYS A 137 0.98 -7.13 8.64
C LYS A 137 -0.47 -6.69 8.76
N TRP A 138 -0.79 -5.49 8.27
CA TRP A 138 -2.18 -5.04 8.26
C TRP A 138 -3.05 -5.94 7.37
N ALA A 139 -2.52 -6.35 6.21
CA ALA A 139 -3.23 -7.26 5.31
C ALA A 139 -3.39 -8.67 5.91
N ASP A 140 -2.38 -9.21 6.58
CA ASP A 140 -2.44 -10.51 7.23
C ASP A 140 -3.30 -10.48 8.50
N GLY A 141 -3.24 -9.40 9.29
CA GLY A 141 -4.11 -9.15 10.44
C GLY A 141 -5.59 -9.09 10.04
N LEU A 142 -5.88 -8.43 8.92
CA LEU A 142 -7.20 -8.39 8.30
C LEU A 142 -7.70 -9.79 7.91
N GLN A 143 -6.80 -10.70 7.49
CA GLN A 143 -7.12 -12.10 7.18
C GLN A 143 -7.24 -12.98 8.43
N SER A 144 -6.50 -12.68 9.48
CA SER A 144 -6.55 -13.42 10.75
C SER A 144 -7.72 -13.02 11.66
N GLY A 145 -8.62 -12.12 11.21
CA GLY A 145 -9.91 -11.89 11.84
C GLY A 145 -10.09 -10.55 12.56
N MET A 146 -9.51 -9.45 12.06
CA MET A 146 -9.93 -8.11 12.51
C MET A 146 -11.47 -7.99 12.42
N SER A 147 -12.08 -7.49 13.50
CA SER A 147 -13.52 -7.24 13.50
C SER A 147 -13.87 -6.08 12.56
N ALA A 148 -15.14 -5.99 12.16
CA ALA A 148 -15.58 -4.87 11.33
C ALA A 148 -15.37 -3.53 12.07
N GLU A 149 -15.55 -3.55 13.39
CA GLU A 149 -15.35 -2.44 14.31
C GLU A 149 -13.89 -1.96 14.31
N ASP A 150 -12.93 -2.88 14.32
CA ASP A 150 -11.49 -2.54 14.27
C ASP A 150 -11.11 -1.86 12.96
N ILE A 151 -11.70 -2.31 11.84
CA ILE A 151 -11.47 -1.72 10.51
C ILE A 151 -12.04 -0.30 10.46
N VAL A 152 -13.25 -0.09 11.01
CA VAL A 152 -13.87 1.24 11.09
C VAL A 152 -13.01 2.16 11.97
N TYR A 153 -12.60 1.71 13.14
CA TYR A 153 -11.74 2.49 14.04
C TYR A 153 -10.41 2.89 13.38
N LEU A 154 -9.77 1.95 12.68
CA LEU A 154 -8.51 2.21 11.97
C LEU A 154 -8.72 3.25 10.86
N LYS A 155 -9.80 3.12 10.09
CA LYS A 155 -10.15 4.08 9.04
C LYS A 155 -10.42 5.48 9.60
N ASP A 156 -11.17 5.57 10.69
CA ASP A 156 -11.47 6.83 11.35
C ASP A 156 -10.20 7.48 11.90
N SER A 157 -9.30 6.67 12.46
CA SER A 157 -7.98 7.11 12.94
C SER A 157 -7.13 7.69 11.81
N LEU A 158 -7.05 6.98 10.67
CA LEU A 158 -6.33 7.46 9.48
C LEU A 158 -6.92 8.75 8.90
N THR A 159 -8.20 9.04 9.15
CA THR A 159 -8.86 10.26 8.67
C THR A 159 -8.57 11.48 9.56
N ARG A 160 -7.98 11.28 10.75
CA ARG A 160 -7.57 12.40 11.61
C ARG A 160 -6.42 13.18 10.98
N MET A 161 -6.46 14.50 11.08
CA MET A 161 -5.46 15.37 10.47
C MET A 161 -4.05 15.09 11.00
N GLU A 162 -3.93 14.75 12.28
CA GLU A 162 -2.64 14.50 12.95
C GLU A 162 -2.07 13.10 12.66
N CYS A 163 -2.85 12.19 12.04
CA CYS A 163 -2.46 10.80 11.81
C CYS A 163 -1.66 10.65 10.51
N THR A 164 -0.56 11.39 10.38
CA THR A 164 0.28 11.40 9.16
C THR A 164 1.21 10.19 9.09
N VAL A 165 0.63 9.00 8.94
CA VAL A 165 1.33 7.70 8.99
C VAL A 165 1.43 7.00 7.64
N LEU A 166 0.90 7.60 6.57
CA LEU A 166 0.88 7.01 5.24
C LEU A 166 2.01 7.60 4.38
N PRO A 167 3.03 6.81 4.02
CA PRO A 167 4.14 7.30 3.21
C PRO A 167 3.70 7.46 1.75
N THR A 168 4.17 8.54 1.11
CA THR A 168 3.91 8.81 -0.31
C THR A 168 5.16 8.63 -1.16
N VAL A 169 4.95 8.45 -2.46
CA VAL A 169 6.02 8.35 -3.46
C VAL A 169 6.86 9.63 -3.57
N GLN A 170 6.35 10.75 -3.05
CA GLN A 170 7.06 12.04 -3.03
C GLN A 170 7.87 12.24 -1.74
N ASP A 171 8.10 11.17 -0.96
CA ASP A 171 8.82 11.23 0.32
C ASP A 171 8.15 12.18 1.34
N LYS A 172 6.81 12.10 1.40
CA LYS A 172 5.99 12.81 2.38
C LYS A 172 5.20 11.79 3.19
N TRP A 173 4.82 12.18 4.39
CA TRP A 173 3.93 11.41 5.25
C TRP A 173 2.61 12.17 5.39
N VAL A 174 1.51 11.51 5.06
CA VAL A 174 0.17 12.12 5.01
C VAL A 174 -0.83 11.28 5.79
N SER A 175 -1.97 11.88 6.12
CA SER A 175 -3.16 11.16 6.60
C SER A 175 -4.22 11.08 5.50
N LEU A 176 -5.33 10.39 5.76
CA LEU A 176 -6.51 10.39 4.90
C LEU A 176 -7.42 11.60 5.12
N HIS A 177 -7.00 12.55 5.95
CA HIS A 177 -7.77 13.77 6.17
C HIS A 177 -7.86 14.58 4.84
N PRO A 178 -9.04 15.12 4.49
CA PRO A 178 -9.25 15.81 3.21
C PRO A 178 -8.32 17.01 2.94
N SER A 179 -7.70 17.59 3.97
CA SER A 179 -6.73 18.68 3.81
C SER A 179 -5.46 18.28 3.05
N TYR A 180 -5.11 16.99 3.04
CA TYR A 180 -3.96 16.45 2.31
C TYR A 180 -4.28 16.11 0.85
N GLY A 181 -5.53 16.29 0.42
CA GLY A 181 -5.98 15.91 -0.91
C GLY A 181 -6.33 14.41 -1.00
N LEU A 182 -6.25 13.88 -2.22
CA LEU A 182 -6.59 12.49 -2.51
C LEU A 182 -5.34 11.61 -2.43
N LEU A 183 -5.33 10.62 -1.53
CA LEU A 183 -4.32 9.57 -1.52
C LEU A 183 -4.83 8.35 -2.27
N CYS A 184 -4.09 7.87 -3.28
CA CYS A 184 -4.40 6.67 -4.04
C CYS A 184 -3.29 5.63 -3.94
N TRP A 185 -3.63 4.35 -4.05
CA TRP A 185 -2.63 3.32 -4.34
C TRP A 185 -2.55 3.07 -5.85
N CYS A 186 -1.36 2.73 -6.34
CA CYS A 186 -1.10 2.58 -7.77
C CYS A 186 -1.27 1.13 -8.22
N ASP A 187 -2.36 0.85 -8.93
CA ASP A 187 -2.60 -0.41 -9.64
C ASP A 187 -2.25 -0.34 -11.13
N ASP A 188 -2.12 0.85 -11.72
CA ASP A 188 -1.74 1.06 -13.12
C ASP A 188 -0.55 2.02 -13.26
N LYS A 189 0.61 1.45 -13.60
CA LYS A 189 1.88 2.19 -13.79
C LYS A 189 1.80 3.24 -14.91
N LYS A 190 0.96 3.05 -15.94
CA LYS A 190 0.77 4.02 -17.04
C LYS A 190 -0.10 5.20 -16.61
N LEU A 191 -1.15 4.95 -15.83
CA LEU A 191 -1.96 6.02 -15.24
C LEU A 191 -1.16 6.81 -14.21
N LYS A 192 -0.36 6.13 -13.37
CA LYS A 192 0.51 6.78 -12.38
C LYS A 192 1.36 7.88 -13.03
N LYS A 193 2.07 7.54 -14.10
CA LYS A 193 2.91 8.49 -14.86
C LYS A 193 2.15 9.71 -15.39
N GLN A 194 0.86 9.60 -15.70
CA GLN A 194 0.07 10.73 -16.20
C GLN A 194 -0.31 11.71 -15.09
N PHE A 195 -0.43 11.23 -13.86
CA PHE A 195 -0.92 12.00 -12.71
C PHE A 195 0.14 12.25 -11.62
N MET A 196 1.38 11.79 -11.80
CA MET A 196 2.49 11.91 -10.82
C MET A 196 2.71 13.31 -10.25
N HIS A 197 2.49 14.34 -11.07
CA HIS A 197 2.76 15.74 -10.72
C HIS A 197 1.48 16.56 -10.57
N MET A 198 0.35 15.91 -10.27
CA MET A 198 -0.92 16.58 -10.08
C MET A 198 -1.04 17.08 -8.65
N ASP A 199 -1.35 18.37 -8.47
CA ASP A 199 -1.58 18.94 -7.16
C ASP A 199 -2.82 18.32 -6.49
N GLY A 200 -2.73 18.07 -5.19
CA GLY A 200 -3.82 17.46 -4.41
C GLY A 200 -4.05 15.96 -4.70
N LEU A 201 -3.12 15.30 -5.40
CA LEU A 201 -3.08 13.84 -5.52
C LEU A 201 -1.72 13.32 -5.09
N ASP A 202 -1.73 12.44 -4.09
CA ASP A 202 -0.57 11.68 -3.67
C ASP A 202 -0.76 10.18 -3.95
N PHE A 203 0.38 9.50 -4.14
CA PHE A 203 0.42 8.06 -4.31
C PHE A 203 1.04 7.42 -3.10
N LEU A 204 0.38 6.41 -2.54
CA LEU A 204 0.94 5.60 -1.48
C LEU A 204 2.24 4.93 -1.97
N TYR A 205 3.29 5.03 -1.17
CA TYR A 205 4.53 4.31 -1.41
C TYR A 205 4.34 2.86 -0.98
N SER A 206 4.41 1.95 -1.96
CA SER A 206 4.19 0.52 -1.76
C SER A 206 5.48 -0.28 -1.62
N GLY A 207 6.65 0.35 -1.50
CA GLY A 207 7.94 -0.32 -1.59
C GLY A 207 8.24 -0.87 -3.01
N GLY A 208 9.51 -1.01 -3.34
CA GLY A 208 9.96 -1.47 -4.66
C GLY A 208 9.89 -2.99 -4.83
N LEU A 209 8.71 -3.55 -5.08
CA LEU A 209 8.52 -5.00 -5.26
C LEU A 209 9.25 -5.60 -6.47
N SER A 210 9.58 -6.90 -6.40
CA SER A 210 10.03 -7.74 -7.52
C SER A 210 8.82 -8.43 -8.20
N ASN A 211 8.99 -8.94 -9.42
CA ASN A 211 7.87 -9.31 -10.30
C ASN A 211 7.07 -10.57 -9.90
N ASP A 212 7.66 -11.51 -9.14
CA ASP A 212 7.04 -12.85 -8.97
C ASP A 212 6.13 -12.95 -7.73
N ASP A 213 6.36 -12.12 -6.71
CA ASP A 213 5.45 -11.96 -5.55
C ASP A 213 4.41 -10.84 -5.74
N GLU A 214 4.48 -10.11 -6.86
CA GLU A 214 3.68 -8.90 -7.10
C GLU A 214 2.17 -9.23 -7.15
N GLU A 215 1.75 -10.41 -7.62
CA GLU A 215 0.35 -10.70 -7.94
C GLU A 215 -0.50 -11.13 -6.72
N THR A 216 -0.07 -12.15 -5.98
CA THR A 216 -0.76 -12.62 -4.76
C THR A 216 -0.79 -11.54 -3.68
N LEU A 217 0.29 -10.76 -3.60
CA LEU A 217 0.48 -9.70 -2.64
C LEU A 217 -0.27 -8.42 -3.03
N SER A 218 -0.31 -8.09 -4.32
CA SER A 218 -1.19 -7.03 -4.85
C SER A 218 -2.66 -7.34 -4.58
N ALA A 219 -3.09 -8.61 -4.66
CA ALA A 219 -4.45 -8.99 -4.31
C ALA A 219 -4.77 -8.72 -2.83
N LYS A 220 -3.88 -9.14 -1.91
CA LYS A 220 -4.01 -8.86 -0.46
C LYS A 220 -3.99 -7.35 -0.16
N MET A 221 -3.05 -6.62 -0.75
CA MET A 221 -2.93 -5.17 -0.65
C MET A 221 -4.18 -4.46 -1.18
N SER A 222 -4.75 -4.91 -2.30
CA SER A 222 -5.98 -4.35 -2.88
C SER A 222 -7.18 -4.48 -1.94
N VAL A 223 -7.29 -5.60 -1.21
CA VAL A 223 -8.32 -5.79 -0.18
C VAL A 223 -8.08 -4.85 0.99
N LEU A 224 -6.85 -4.78 1.50
CA LEU A 224 -6.49 -3.87 2.60
C LEU A 224 -6.80 -2.42 2.25
N MET A 225 -6.30 -1.92 1.11
CA MET A 225 -6.48 -0.54 0.68
C MET A 225 -7.96 -0.18 0.56
N ARG A 226 -8.76 -1.09 -0.01
CA ARG A 226 -10.22 -0.92 -0.10
C ARG A 226 -10.88 -0.79 1.26
N ASN A 227 -10.48 -1.62 2.23
CA ASN A 227 -11.04 -1.61 3.57
C ASN A 227 -10.65 -0.35 4.35
N LEU A 228 -9.43 0.13 4.17
CA LEU A 228 -8.95 1.40 4.73
C LEU A 228 -9.54 2.64 4.04
N GLY A 229 -10.29 2.46 2.94
CA GLY A 229 -10.86 3.56 2.18
C GLY A 229 -9.86 4.28 1.26
N ILE A 230 -8.71 3.66 0.99
CA ILE A 230 -7.71 4.16 0.04
C ILE A 230 -8.06 3.64 -1.36
N PRO A 231 -8.52 4.48 -2.28
CA PRO A 231 -8.95 4.03 -3.58
C PRO A 231 -7.78 3.63 -4.48
N ALA A 232 -8.05 2.68 -5.37
CA ALA A 232 -7.16 2.36 -6.48
C ALA A 232 -7.19 3.49 -7.51
N LEU A 233 -6.04 3.81 -8.12
CA LEU A 233 -5.95 4.84 -9.14
C LEU A 233 -6.92 4.58 -10.31
N SER A 234 -7.02 3.35 -10.79
CA SER A 234 -7.94 2.99 -11.87
C SER A 234 -9.43 3.25 -11.55
N LYS A 235 -9.80 3.25 -10.27
CA LYS A 235 -11.19 3.47 -9.81
C LYS A 235 -11.56 4.94 -9.70
N VAL A 236 -10.59 5.82 -9.46
CA VAL A 236 -10.83 7.28 -9.36
C VAL A 236 -10.68 7.98 -10.72
N VAL A 237 -10.03 7.32 -11.67
CA VAL A 237 -9.89 7.81 -13.04
C VAL A 237 -11.16 7.51 -13.84
N THR A 238 -11.75 8.58 -14.37
CA THR A 238 -12.85 8.51 -15.34
C THR A 238 -12.37 8.91 -16.73
N ARG A 239 -13.03 8.41 -17.77
CA ARG A 239 -12.76 8.81 -19.15
C ARG A 239 -13.78 9.84 -19.58
N GLU A 240 -13.31 10.99 -20.02
CA GLU A 240 -14.13 12.02 -20.62
C GLU A 240 -13.92 12.00 -22.14
N ALA A 241 -15.02 11.84 -22.87
CA ALA A 241 -14.97 11.83 -24.33
C ALA A 241 -14.79 13.26 -24.87
N MET A 242 -13.84 13.40 -25.79
CA MET A 242 -13.57 14.61 -26.55
C MET A 242 -13.89 14.31 -28.02
N PHE A 243 -14.83 15.03 -28.61
CA PHE A 243 -15.26 14.73 -29.97
C PHE A 243 -15.59 15.98 -30.78
N ASN A 244 -15.30 15.90 -32.09
CA ASN A 244 -15.54 16.97 -33.05
C ASN A 244 -16.40 16.49 -34.22
N GLY A 245 -17.27 17.36 -34.70
CA GLY A 245 -18.09 17.14 -35.90
C GLY A 245 -19.12 16.02 -35.72
N PRO A 246 -20.18 16.24 -34.93
CA PRO A 246 -21.29 15.29 -34.84
C PRO A 246 -21.86 15.05 -36.25
N THR A 247 -22.05 13.79 -36.59
CA THR A 247 -22.60 13.31 -37.86
C THR A 247 -23.95 12.64 -37.60
N GLU A 248 -24.76 12.44 -38.63
CA GLU A 248 -26.06 11.79 -38.50
C GLU A 248 -25.90 10.34 -37.99
N SER A 249 -26.33 10.09 -36.76
CA SER A 249 -26.32 8.76 -36.12
C SER A 249 -27.71 8.11 -36.07
N SER A 250 -28.70 8.68 -36.76
CA SER A 250 -30.13 8.28 -36.70
C SER A 250 -30.33 6.79 -36.98
N PHE A 251 -29.70 6.26 -38.02
CA PHE A 251 -29.77 4.85 -38.38
C PHE A 251 -29.13 3.94 -37.33
N LYS A 252 -27.96 4.30 -36.79
CA LYS A 252 -27.26 3.53 -35.75
C LYS A 252 -28.01 3.56 -34.42
N ALA A 253 -28.59 4.71 -34.08
CA ALA A 253 -29.48 4.85 -32.92
C ALA A 253 -30.73 3.99 -33.09
N ALA A 254 -31.41 4.06 -34.23
CA ALA A 254 -32.59 3.25 -34.52
C ALA A 254 -32.29 1.73 -34.48
N LEU A 255 -31.11 1.31 -34.97
CA LEU A 255 -30.68 -0.08 -34.89
C LEU A 255 -30.50 -0.52 -33.43
N LEU A 256 -29.92 0.32 -32.58
CA LEU A 256 -29.75 0.02 -31.16
C LEU A 256 -31.08 0.03 -30.41
N ASP A 257 -31.95 0.99 -30.69
CA ASP A 257 -33.32 1.04 -30.14
C ASP A 257 -34.13 -0.20 -30.52
N TRP A 258 -33.91 -0.72 -31.73
CA TRP A 258 -34.50 -1.99 -32.16
C TRP A 258 -33.87 -3.19 -31.46
N ALA A 259 -32.54 -3.29 -31.42
CA ALA A 259 -31.83 -4.48 -30.95
C ALA A 259 -31.84 -4.64 -29.41
N LEU A 260 -31.79 -3.53 -28.67
CA LEU A 260 -31.66 -3.53 -27.22
C LEU A 260 -32.81 -4.29 -26.52
N PRO A 261 -34.10 -4.08 -26.86
CA PRO A 261 -35.19 -4.88 -26.29
C PRO A 261 -35.06 -6.38 -26.54
N TYR A 262 -34.56 -6.81 -27.70
CA TYR A 262 -34.35 -8.23 -27.99
C TYR A 262 -33.21 -8.81 -27.16
N ALA A 263 -32.09 -8.09 -27.05
CA ALA A 263 -30.98 -8.49 -26.19
C ALA A 263 -31.41 -8.59 -24.72
N GLN A 264 -32.23 -7.65 -24.24
CA GLN A 264 -32.82 -7.70 -22.90
C GLN A 264 -33.71 -8.92 -22.70
N ARG A 265 -34.61 -9.22 -23.65
CA ARG A 265 -35.46 -10.43 -23.60
C ARG A 265 -34.64 -11.71 -23.62
N PHE A 266 -33.60 -11.77 -24.44
CA PHE A 266 -32.69 -12.90 -24.52
C PHE A 266 -31.98 -13.15 -23.18
N LEU A 267 -31.41 -12.10 -22.59
CA LEU A 267 -30.78 -12.15 -21.27
C LEU A 267 -31.76 -12.56 -20.17
N HIS A 268 -32.96 -11.99 -20.17
CA HIS A 268 -34.01 -12.36 -19.22
C HIS A 268 -34.40 -13.85 -19.36
N SER A 269 -34.50 -14.36 -20.60
CA SER A 269 -34.91 -15.74 -20.85
C SER A 269 -33.86 -16.78 -20.49
N LEU A 270 -32.57 -16.51 -20.77
CA LEU A 270 -31.48 -17.49 -20.58
C LEU A 270 -30.78 -17.33 -19.23
N HIS A 271 -30.78 -16.12 -18.67
CA HIS A 271 -30.06 -15.78 -17.44
C HIS A 271 -30.90 -14.85 -16.54
N PRO A 272 -32.07 -15.30 -16.06
CA PRO A 272 -33.01 -14.46 -15.31
C PRO A 272 -32.40 -13.85 -14.03
N ASP A 273 -31.53 -14.59 -13.33
CA ASP A 273 -30.86 -14.11 -12.12
C ASP A 273 -29.89 -12.96 -12.43
N LYS A 274 -29.07 -13.11 -13.48
CA LYS A 274 -28.14 -12.06 -13.93
C LYS A 274 -28.89 -10.84 -14.44
N TYR A 275 -29.99 -11.04 -15.17
CA TYR A 275 -30.83 -9.95 -15.63
C TYR A 275 -31.46 -9.18 -14.46
N SER A 276 -31.89 -9.87 -13.41
CA SER A 276 -32.46 -9.25 -12.21
C SER A 276 -31.41 -8.46 -11.43
N GLN A 277 -30.19 -8.98 -11.26
CA GLN A 277 -29.07 -8.25 -10.65
C GLN A 277 -28.70 -7.00 -11.46
N LEU A 278 -28.61 -7.12 -12.78
CA LEU A 278 -28.38 -5.98 -13.67
C LEU A 278 -29.47 -4.93 -13.50
N LYS A 279 -30.74 -5.33 -13.51
CA LYS A 279 -31.88 -4.41 -13.34
C LYS A 279 -31.81 -3.63 -12.02
N GLN A 280 -31.35 -4.27 -10.95
CA GLN A 280 -31.17 -3.64 -9.63
C GLN A 280 -29.96 -2.68 -9.58
N SER A 281 -28.96 -2.83 -10.46
CA SER A 281 -27.75 -2.00 -10.46
C SER A 281 -27.84 -0.71 -11.30
N GLY A 282 -29.06 -0.30 -11.69
CA GLY A 282 -29.27 0.94 -12.47
C GLY A 282 -29.37 0.71 -13.98
N PHE A 283 -29.89 -0.45 -14.40
CA PHE A 283 -30.07 -0.79 -15.83
C PHE A 283 -31.03 0.15 -16.57
N ASP A 284 -31.83 0.95 -15.87
CA ASP A 284 -32.65 2.01 -16.44
C ASP A 284 -31.82 3.08 -17.17
N ILE A 285 -30.51 3.17 -16.88
CA ILE A 285 -29.55 4.00 -17.61
C ILE A 285 -29.47 3.60 -19.08
N LEU A 286 -29.70 2.33 -19.44
CA LEU A 286 -29.70 1.90 -20.85
C LEU A 286 -30.80 2.54 -21.67
N ASN A 287 -31.93 2.91 -21.04
CA ASN A 287 -32.99 3.67 -21.70
C ASN A 287 -32.57 5.12 -22.00
N ARG A 288 -31.44 5.56 -21.45
CA ARG A 288 -30.84 6.88 -21.67
C ARG A 288 -29.59 6.80 -22.56
N LEU A 289 -29.25 5.62 -23.08
CA LEU A 289 -28.11 5.44 -23.97
C LEU A 289 -28.30 6.33 -25.20
N ARG A 290 -27.28 7.14 -25.52
CA ARG A 290 -27.26 7.96 -26.74
C ARG A 290 -26.11 7.53 -27.61
N VAL A 291 -26.39 7.42 -28.90
CA VAL A 291 -25.40 7.05 -29.91
C VAL A 291 -25.03 8.31 -30.67
N VAL A 292 -23.77 8.70 -30.58
CA VAL A 292 -23.25 9.88 -31.28
C VAL A 292 -22.14 9.41 -32.21
N GLU A 293 -22.31 9.67 -33.49
CA GLU A 293 -21.25 9.47 -34.47
C GLU A 293 -20.49 10.78 -34.67
N VAL A 294 -19.17 10.69 -34.68
CA VAL A 294 -18.28 11.86 -34.67
C VAL A 294 -17.14 11.64 -35.65
N LYS A 295 -16.64 12.72 -36.26
CA LYS A 295 -15.54 12.65 -37.23
C LYS A 295 -14.20 12.30 -36.58
N LYS A 296 -14.00 12.77 -35.35
CA LYS A 296 -12.82 12.49 -34.56
C LYS A 296 -13.24 12.27 -33.11
N LEU A 297 -12.77 11.18 -32.52
CA LEU A 297 -13.02 10.81 -31.14
C LEU A 297 -11.69 10.57 -30.43
N SER A 298 -11.52 11.26 -29.31
CA SER A 298 -10.49 10.98 -28.34
C SER A 298 -11.11 10.95 -26.95
N TYR A 299 -10.37 10.44 -25.97
CA TYR A 299 -10.72 10.64 -24.57
C TYR A 299 -9.54 11.21 -23.81
N ARG A 300 -9.86 11.84 -22.69
CA ARG A 300 -8.89 12.21 -21.66
C ARG A 300 -9.25 11.54 -20.34
N ASN A 301 -8.24 11.19 -19.57
CA ASN A 301 -8.41 10.65 -18.23
C ASN A 301 -8.59 11.81 -17.24
N VAL A 302 -9.58 11.72 -16.35
CA VAL A 302 -9.93 12.80 -15.41
C VAL A 302 -10.16 12.22 -14.03
N ILE A 303 -9.63 12.91 -13.00
CA ILE A 303 -9.87 12.59 -11.59
C ILE A 303 -10.75 13.71 -11.03
N LYS A 304 -12.07 13.46 -11.00
CA LYS A 304 -13.08 14.48 -10.68
C LYS A 304 -12.94 15.06 -9.27
N ILE A 305 -12.46 14.27 -8.32
CA ILE A 305 -12.34 14.64 -6.90
C ILE A 305 -11.30 15.76 -6.69
N ALA A 306 -10.28 15.83 -7.53
CA ALA A 306 -9.25 16.88 -7.47
C ALA A 306 -9.51 18.06 -8.43
N GLY A 307 -10.68 18.10 -9.09
CA GLY A 307 -11.02 19.13 -10.07
C GLY A 307 -10.06 19.22 -11.26
N SER A 308 -9.29 18.14 -11.53
CA SER A 308 -8.10 18.18 -12.37
C SER A 308 -8.14 17.16 -13.49
N GLU A 309 -7.69 17.59 -14.68
CA GLU A 309 -7.79 16.86 -15.95
C GLU A 309 -6.40 16.44 -16.44
N SER A 310 -6.26 15.22 -16.98
CA SER A 310 -5.04 14.85 -17.68
C SER A 310 -4.89 15.68 -18.96
N LYS A 311 -3.69 16.24 -19.17
CA LYS A 311 -3.35 16.96 -20.42
C LYS A 311 -3.28 16.05 -21.65
N LYS A 312 -3.26 14.72 -21.44
CA LYS A 312 -3.09 13.75 -22.52
C LYS A 312 -4.43 13.34 -23.12
N GLN A 313 -4.59 13.59 -24.42
CA GLN A 313 -5.67 13.03 -25.22
C GLN A 313 -5.23 11.73 -25.88
N ILE A 314 -6.10 10.73 -25.87
CA ILE A 314 -5.87 9.42 -26.46
C ILE A 314 -6.95 9.19 -27.53
N GLU A 315 -6.53 8.99 -28.77
CA GLU A 315 -7.43 8.70 -29.89
C GLU A 315 -8.05 7.31 -29.75
N CYS A 316 -9.31 7.17 -30.15
CA CYS A 316 -10.06 5.93 -29.98
C CYS A 316 -11.22 5.84 -30.97
N SER A 317 -11.69 4.61 -31.23
CA SER A 317 -12.83 4.33 -32.10
C SER A 317 -14.17 4.33 -31.37
N CYS A 318 -14.16 4.12 -30.05
CA CYS A 318 -15.35 4.19 -29.20
C CYS A 318 -14.99 4.59 -27.77
N VAL A 319 -15.90 5.32 -27.12
CA VAL A 319 -15.82 5.68 -25.70
C VAL A 319 -17.20 5.52 -25.10
N LEU A 320 -17.28 4.75 -24.02
CA LEU A 320 -18.47 4.71 -23.18
C LEU A 320 -18.28 5.72 -22.04
N GLN A 321 -19.25 6.62 -21.88
CA GLN A 321 -19.25 7.62 -20.82
C GLN A 321 -20.52 7.45 -19.99
N VAL A 322 -20.35 7.44 -18.67
CA VAL A 322 -21.41 7.30 -17.65
C VAL A 322 -21.51 8.60 -16.86
#